data_AF-A0A2V8LN64-F1
#
_entry.id   AF-A0A2V8LN64-F1
#
_cell.length_a   1.000
_cell.length_b   1.000
_cell.length_c   1.000
_cell.angle_alpha   90.00
_cell.angle_beta   90.00
_cell.angle_gamma   90.00
#
_symmetry.space_group_name_H-M   'P 1'
#
loop_
_entity.id
_entity.type
_entity.pdbx_description
1 polymer ?
#
loop_
_entity_poly.entity_id
_entity_poly.type
_entity_poly.pdbx_seq_one_letter_code
_entity_poly.pdbx_strand_id
1 'polypeptide(L)'
;MFVVKGVETGNPGLKEINLAVPVFLHTLEESSLSTWIRDSPSIFAYWFILTWHAIGMGLAVGASAVIDLRLLGVAREMPIAPLKKLYPLLWVGFWIQVVSGLLLIVAYPTKALTNPVFYSKLLLIGIAMVIMRMLYKRIFSDLSQSDESMMIKGKNLATWSLVCWVAAMTAGRFLAYTFNYLMYPEPGEAAFLHSFQPYLKSIGAAGDHILRVMGYL
;
A
#
# COMPACT_ATOMS: atom_id res chain seq x y z
N MET A 1 17.85 1.51 -27.66
CA MET A 1 18.46 0.49 -26.78
C MET A 1 19.68 1.16 -26.16
N PHE A 2 19.55 1.72 -24.97
CA PHE A 2 20.63 2.44 -24.31
C PHE A 2 20.97 1.71 -23.02
N VAL A 3 22.24 1.32 -22.92
CA VAL A 3 22.83 0.58 -21.80
C VAL A 3 23.12 1.60 -20.70
N VAL A 4 22.49 1.44 -19.54
CA VAL A 4 22.93 2.11 -18.32
C VAL A 4 24.32 1.55 -18.00
N LYS A 5 25.34 2.40 -17.96
CA LYS A 5 26.67 1.98 -17.48
C LYS A 5 26.52 1.63 -16.00
N GLY A 6 26.41 0.33 -15.72
CA GLY A 6 26.45 -0.22 -14.39
C GLY A 6 27.77 0.13 -13.70
N VAL A 7 27.68 0.32 -12.39
CA VAL A 7 28.82 0.22 -11.48
C VAL A 7 29.56 -1.08 -11.80
N GLU A 8 30.86 -0.99 -12.11
CA GLU A 8 31.71 -2.14 -12.36
C GLU A 8 31.80 -3.01 -11.09
N THR A 9 30.88 -3.96 -10.96
CA THR A 9 31.04 -5.04 -10.01
C THR A 9 31.95 -6.06 -10.67
N GLY A 10 33.19 -6.18 -10.17
CA GLY A 10 34.23 -7.06 -10.70
C GLY A 10 33.97 -8.56 -10.52
N ASN A 11 32.73 -9.03 -10.72
CA ASN A 11 32.34 -10.42 -10.57
C ASN A 11 31.71 -10.94 -11.88
N PRO A 12 32.43 -11.76 -12.67
CA PRO A 12 32.03 -12.18 -14.03
C PRO A 12 30.86 -13.19 -14.09
N GLY A 13 30.21 -13.51 -12.96
CA GLY A 13 29.15 -14.53 -12.86
C GLY A 13 27.72 -14.01 -12.73
N LEU A 14 27.49 -12.72 -12.50
CA LEU A 14 26.13 -12.17 -12.37
C LEU A 14 25.61 -11.78 -13.75
N LYS A 15 24.79 -12.68 -14.33
CA LYS A 15 24.01 -12.40 -15.53
C LYS A 15 23.12 -11.19 -15.20
N GLU A 16 23.47 -10.01 -15.72
CA GLU A 16 22.70 -8.79 -15.53
C GLU A 16 21.24 -9.07 -15.89
N ILE A 17 20.36 -9.12 -14.88
CA ILE A 17 18.93 -9.12 -15.11
C ILE A 17 18.60 -7.68 -15.48
N ASN A 18 18.85 -7.34 -16.74
CA ASN A 18 18.39 -6.12 -17.37
C ASN A 18 16.86 -6.18 -17.43
N LEU A 19 16.18 -5.89 -16.32
CA LEU A 19 14.78 -5.49 -16.37
C LEU A 19 14.77 -4.21 -17.20
N ALA A 20 14.40 -4.34 -18.47
CA ALA A 20 14.20 -3.21 -19.36
C ALA A 20 13.06 -2.36 -18.78
N VAL A 21 13.41 -1.40 -17.91
CA VAL A 21 12.46 -0.41 -17.41
C VAL A 21 11.94 0.35 -18.63
N PRO A 22 10.63 0.36 -18.89
CA PRO A 22 10.07 1.09 -20.02
C PRO A 22 10.56 2.54 -20.01
N VAL A 23 11.00 3.06 -21.16
CA VAL A 23 11.56 4.42 -21.31
C VAL A 23 10.69 5.47 -20.63
N PHE A 24 9.36 5.33 -20.72
CA PHE A 24 8.41 6.21 -20.05
C PHE A 24 8.56 6.25 -18.52
N LEU A 25 8.78 5.10 -17.86
CA LEU A 25 8.96 5.07 -16.40
C LEU A 25 10.26 5.78 -16.01
N HIS A 26 11.33 5.59 -16.79
CA HIS A 26 12.60 6.29 -16.60
C HIS A 26 12.45 7.81 -16.78
N THR A 27 11.71 8.26 -17.80
CA THR A 27 11.45 9.69 -18.03
C THR A 27 10.64 10.31 -16.89
N LEU A 28 9.69 9.57 -16.31
CA LEU A 28 8.99 10.03 -15.10
C LEU A 28 9.93 10.07 -13.89
N GLU A 29 10.81 9.09 -13.77
CA GLU A 29 11.75 8.95 -12.65
C GLU A 29 12.82 10.04 -12.60
N GLU A 30 13.26 10.54 -13.76
CA GLU A 30 14.21 11.65 -13.89
C GLU A 30 13.54 13.02 -13.97
N SER A 31 12.21 13.09 -13.94
CA SER A 31 11.49 14.36 -14.04
C SER A 31 11.87 15.30 -12.89
N SER A 32 11.84 16.62 -13.16
CA SER A 32 12.14 17.66 -12.16
C SER A 32 11.22 17.58 -10.94
N LEU A 33 9.97 17.11 -11.12
CA LEU A 33 9.04 16.85 -10.03
C LEU A 33 9.45 15.61 -9.22
N SER A 34 9.87 14.52 -9.87
CA SER A 34 10.29 13.29 -9.18
C SER A 34 11.58 13.50 -8.38
N THR A 35 12.58 14.13 -9.00
CA THR A 35 13.84 14.51 -8.34
C THR A 35 13.63 15.56 -7.26
N TRP A 36 12.70 16.51 -7.42
CA TRP A 36 12.35 17.43 -6.32
C TRP A 36 11.60 16.74 -5.17
N ILE A 37 10.82 15.68 -5.42
CA ILE A 37 10.21 14.94 -4.30
C ILE A 37 11.25 14.03 -3.61
N ARG A 38 12.20 13.47 -4.38
CA ARG A 38 13.19 12.48 -3.91
C ARG A 38 14.48 13.10 -3.34
N ASP A 39 15.09 14.01 -4.09
CA ASP A 39 16.44 14.55 -3.89
C ASP A 39 16.42 16.00 -3.43
N SER A 40 15.23 16.61 -3.26
CA SER A 40 15.17 17.95 -2.69
C SER A 40 15.81 17.94 -1.30
N PRO A 41 16.67 18.92 -0.97
CA PRO A 41 17.38 19.01 0.31
C PRO A 41 16.46 18.94 1.55
N SER A 42 15.15 19.11 1.35
CA SER A 42 14.13 18.93 2.36
C SER A 42 13.67 17.47 2.44
N ILE A 43 14.28 16.70 3.34
CA ILE A 43 13.68 15.50 3.99
C ILE A 43 12.20 15.72 4.33
N PHE A 44 11.82 16.98 4.58
CA PHE A 44 10.47 17.43 4.86
C PHE A 44 9.42 17.10 3.78
N ALA A 45 9.75 17.13 2.47
CA ALA A 45 8.73 16.99 1.41
C ALA A 45 8.15 15.57 1.36
N TYR A 46 9.01 14.56 1.32
CA TYR A 46 8.60 13.16 1.34
C TYR A 46 7.89 12.79 2.65
N TRP A 47 8.42 13.23 3.80
CA TRP A 47 7.78 13.03 5.11
C TRP A 47 6.41 13.68 5.20
N PHE A 48 6.24 14.89 4.66
CA PHE A 48 4.97 15.61 4.64
C PHE A 48 3.95 14.88 3.78
N ILE A 49 4.33 14.43 2.57
CA ILE A 49 3.45 13.63 1.70
C ILE A 49 3.02 12.35 2.43
N LEU A 50 3.94 11.65 3.07
CA LEU A 50 3.64 10.40 3.79
C LEU A 50 2.71 10.65 4.99
N THR A 51 2.89 11.77 5.69
CA THR A 51 2.02 12.18 6.80
C THR A 51 0.61 12.45 6.31
N TRP A 52 0.45 13.23 5.24
CA TRP A 52 -0.86 13.49 4.63
C TRP A 52 -1.50 12.22 4.08
N HIS A 53 -0.72 11.31 3.53
CA HIS A 53 -1.20 9.99 3.13
C HIS A 53 -1.78 9.23 4.33
N ALA A 54 -1.03 9.16 5.44
CA ALA A 54 -1.51 8.51 6.66
C ALA A 54 -2.78 9.18 7.22
N ILE A 55 -2.86 10.51 7.21
CA ILE A 55 -4.05 11.27 7.63
C ILE A 55 -5.24 10.95 6.73
N GLY A 56 -5.07 11.01 5.41
CA GLY A 56 -6.13 10.69 4.45
C GLY A 56 -6.67 9.27 4.64
N MET A 57 -5.76 8.31 4.87
CA MET A 57 -6.12 6.93 5.20
C MET A 57 -6.90 6.84 6.50
N GLY A 58 -6.45 7.51 7.57
CA GLY A 58 -7.16 7.54 8.86
C GLY A 58 -8.56 8.14 8.75
N LEU A 59 -8.73 9.21 7.96
CA LEU A 59 -10.04 9.83 7.73
C LEU A 59 -10.98 8.93 6.92
N ALA A 60 -10.51 8.39 5.79
CA ALA A 60 -11.35 7.57 4.91
C ALA A 60 -11.70 6.22 5.57
N VAL A 61 -10.71 5.51 6.08
CA VAL A 61 -10.88 4.20 6.73
C VAL A 61 -11.60 4.37 8.06
N GLY A 62 -11.22 5.35 8.88
CA GLY A 62 -11.82 5.58 10.19
C GLY A 62 -13.29 5.95 10.10
N ALA A 63 -13.65 6.88 9.21
CA ALA A 63 -15.06 7.23 8.97
C ALA A 63 -15.87 6.03 8.47
N SER A 64 -15.30 5.23 7.55
CA SER A 64 -15.94 4.00 7.06
C SER A 64 -16.13 2.99 8.20
N ALA A 65 -15.09 2.73 9.00
CA ALA A 65 -15.12 1.77 10.08
C ALA A 65 -16.14 2.15 11.16
N VAL A 66 -16.30 3.42 11.51
CA VAL A 66 -17.34 3.87 12.45
C VAL A 66 -18.74 3.55 11.92
N ILE A 67 -19.00 3.80 10.64
CA ILE A 67 -20.28 3.47 10.00
C ILE A 67 -20.49 1.94 9.99
N ASP A 68 -19.48 1.19 9.55
CA ASP A 68 -19.55 -0.25 9.39
C ASP A 68 -19.76 -0.94 10.74
N LEU A 69 -18.98 -0.59 11.77
CA LEU A 69 -19.12 -1.15 13.11
C LEU A 69 -20.50 -0.86 13.71
N ARG A 70 -21.05 0.34 13.48
CA ARG A 70 -22.40 0.65 13.93
C ARG A 70 -23.45 -0.22 13.24
N LEU A 71 -23.30 -0.50 11.96
CA LEU A 71 -24.19 -1.38 11.19
C LEU A 71 -24.04 -2.85 11.59
N LEU A 72 -22.87 -3.27 12.04
CA LEU A 72 -22.64 -4.58 12.64
C LEU A 72 -23.21 -4.72 14.06
N GLY A 73 -23.67 -3.61 14.66
CA GLY A 73 -24.33 -3.59 15.96
C GLY A 73 -23.41 -3.31 17.13
N VAL A 74 -22.23 -2.75 16.89
CA VAL A 74 -21.39 -2.12 17.93
C VAL A 74 -22.00 -0.77 18.29
N ALA A 75 -22.02 -0.43 19.59
CA ALA A 75 -22.58 0.82 20.11
C ALA A 75 -24.04 1.09 19.66
N ARG A 76 -24.95 0.13 19.95
CA ARG A 76 -26.37 0.16 19.56
C ARG A 76 -27.15 1.38 20.05
N GLU A 77 -26.67 2.03 21.10
CA GLU A 77 -27.27 3.23 21.70
C GLU A 77 -27.14 4.49 20.83
N MET A 78 -26.19 4.51 19.88
CA MET A 78 -26.03 5.64 18.96
C MET A 78 -27.01 5.57 17.79
N PRO A 79 -27.75 6.63 17.45
CA PRO A 79 -28.61 6.64 16.27
C PRO A 79 -27.79 6.58 14.97
N ILE A 80 -28.31 5.90 13.94
CA ILE A 80 -27.60 5.75 12.65
C ILE A 80 -27.67 7.03 11.80
N ALA A 81 -28.77 7.78 11.87
CA ALA A 81 -28.99 8.94 11.01
C ALA A 81 -27.88 10.02 11.07
N PRO A 82 -27.31 10.39 12.25
CA PRO A 82 -26.20 11.34 12.32
C PRO A 82 -24.91 10.89 11.64
N LEU A 83 -24.69 9.58 11.48
CA LEU A 83 -23.49 9.05 10.83
C LEU A 83 -23.38 9.45 9.36
N LYS A 84 -24.48 9.91 8.73
CA LYS A 84 -24.45 10.54 7.41
C LYS A 84 -23.42 11.67 7.32
N LYS A 85 -23.20 12.40 8.43
CA LYS A 85 -22.25 13.51 8.51
C LYS A 85 -20.77 13.08 8.39
N LEU A 86 -20.47 11.78 8.51
CA LEU A 86 -19.14 11.24 8.30
C LEU A 86 -18.78 11.05 6.82
N TYR A 87 -19.77 10.99 5.92
CA TYR A 87 -19.50 10.83 4.49
C TYR A 87 -18.69 11.98 3.86
N PRO A 88 -18.96 13.26 4.17
CA PRO A 88 -18.08 14.35 3.75
C PRO A 88 -16.63 14.15 4.21
N LEU A 89 -16.44 13.72 5.47
CA LEU A 89 -15.10 13.46 6.02
C LEU A 89 -14.39 12.31 5.30
N LEU A 90 -15.14 11.24 4.98
CA LEU A 90 -14.66 10.12 4.17
C LEU A 90 -14.18 10.60 2.80
N TRP A 91 -14.95 11.45 2.11
CA TRP A 91 -14.58 12.00 0.80
C TRP A 91 -13.35 12.91 0.88
N VAL A 92 -13.25 13.75 1.91
CA VAL A 92 -12.04 14.56 2.15
C VAL A 92 -10.82 13.65 2.35
N GLY A 93 -10.94 12.63 3.21
CA GLY A 93 -9.88 11.65 3.42
C GLY A 93 -9.49 10.91 2.14
N PHE A 94 -10.47 10.51 1.33
CA PHE A 94 -10.25 9.86 0.04
C PHE A 94 -9.48 10.76 -0.94
N TRP A 95 -9.85 12.04 -1.08
CA TRP A 95 -9.14 12.95 -1.98
C TRP A 95 -7.72 13.25 -1.52
N ILE A 96 -7.52 13.42 -0.21
CA ILE A 96 -6.16 13.51 0.36
C ILE A 96 -5.36 12.24 0.01
N GLN A 97 -5.98 11.06 0.12
CA GLN A 97 -5.35 9.79 -0.24
C GLN A 97 -4.95 9.70 -1.71
N VAL A 98 -5.83 10.13 -2.62
CA VAL A 98 -5.58 10.12 -4.06
C VAL A 98 -4.44 11.06 -4.39
N VAL A 99 -4.49 12.31 -3.94
CA VAL A 99 -3.47 13.33 -4.24
C VAL A 99 -2.10 12.92 -3.70
N SER A 100 -2.03 12.56 -2.42
CA SER A 100 -0.77 12.10 -1.81
C SER A 100 -0.27 10.79 -2.43
N GLY A 101 -1.16 9.86 -2.78
CA GLY A 101 -0.80 8.61 -3.45
C GLY A 101 -0.21 8.84 -4.84
N LEU A 102 -0.78 9.75 -5.62
CA LEU A 102 -0.23 10.15 -6.92
C LEU A 102 1.16 10.78 -6.77
N LEU A 103 1.35 11.63 -5.76
CA LEU A 103 2.69 12.19 -5.46
C LEU A 103 3.70 11.11 -5.09
N LEU A 104 3.31 10.09 -4.33
CA LEU A 104 4.18 8.94 -4.01
C LEU A 104 4.52 8.09 -5.24
N ILE A 105 3.58 7.92 -6.17
CA ILE A 105 3.84 7.25 -7.45
C ILE A 105 4.83 8.07 -8.28
N VAL A 106 4.67 9.39 -8.34
CA VAL A 106 5.62 10.26 -9.05
C VAL A 106 7.01 10.22 -8.41
N ALA A 107 7.09 10.14 -7.08
CA ALA A 107 8.36 10.03 -6.37
C ALA A 107 9.11 8.72 -6.70
N TYR A 108 8.37 7.61 -6.83
CA TYR A 108 8.93 6.28 -7.05
C TYR A 108 8.07 5.44 -8.02
N PRO A 109 8.02 5.81 -9.31
CA PRO A 109 7.09 5.22 -10.27
C PRO A 109 7.40 3.75 -10.53
N THR A 110 8.69 3.43 -10.66
CA THR A 110 9.18 2.06 -10.87
C THR A 110 8.85 1.15 -9.69
N LYS A 111 8.82 1.67 -8.45
CA LYS A 111 8.45 0.89 -7.25
C LYS A 111 6.95 0.57 -7.20
N ALA A 112 6.12 1.52 -7.61
CA ALA A 112 4.67 1.37 -7.55
C ALA A 112 4.11 0.57 -8.73
N LEU A 113 4.53 0.86 -9.96
CA LEU A 113 3.88 0.38 -11.18
C LEU A 113 4.38 -1.00 -11.66
N THR A 114 5.51 -1.49 -11.15
CA THR A 114 5.99 -2.84 -11.51
C THR A 114 5.50 -3.94 -10.55
N ASN A 115 4.90 -3.55 -9.42
CA ASN A 115 4.52 -4.50 -8.37
C ASN A 115 3.03 -4.88 -8.45
N PRO A 116 2.68 -6.18 -8.62
CA PRO A 116 1.28 -6.61 -8.69
C PRO A 116 0.46 -6.29 -7.42
N VAL A 117 1.10 -6.19 -6.26
CA VAL A 117 0.46 -5.84 -4.98
C VAL A 117 -0.10 -4.42 -5.00
N PHE A 118 0.48 -3.52 -5.79
CA PHE A 118 -0.05 -2.17 -5.96
C PHE A 118 -1.43 -2.19 -6.63
N TYR A 119 -1.60 -3.00 -7.66
CA TYR A 119 -2.86 -3.13 -8.39
C TYR A 119 -3.95 -3.80 -7.54
N SER A 120 -3.61 -4.83 -6.76
CA SER A 120 -4.56 -5.44 -5.84
C SER A 120 -5.03 -4.47 -4.76
N LYS A 121 -4.11 -3.63 -4.23
CA LYS A 121 -4.46 -2.54 -3.32
C LYS A 121 -5.45 -1.56 -3.95
N LEU A 122 -5.21 -1.11 -5.19
CA LEU A 122 -6.12 -0.20 -5.88
C LEU A 122 -7.50 -0.82 -6.12
N LEU A 123 -7.56 -2.10 -6.49
CA LEU A 123 -8.81 -2.83 -6.66
C LEU A 123 -9.61 -2.89 -5.36
N LEU A 124 -8.97 -3.25 -4.24
CA LEU A 124 -9.59 -3.33 -2.93
C LEU A 124 -10.15 -1.96 -2.48
N ILE A 125 -9.40 -0.88 -2.71
CA ILE A 125 -9.87 0.49 -2.42
C ILE A 125 -11.09 0.82 -3.30
N GLY A 126 -11.04 0.49 -4.59
CA GLY A 126 -12.16 0.71 -5.50
C GLY A 126 -13.44 -0.01 -5.05
N ILE A 127 -13.31 -1.29 -4.66
CA ILE A 127 -14.43 -2.08 -4.13
C ILE A 127 -14.96 -1.47 -2.84
N ALA A 128 -14.09 -1.10 -1.89
CA ALA A 128 -14.50 -0.47 -0.63
C ALA A 128 -15.28 0.84 -0.88
N MET A 129 -14.82 1.68 -1.81
CA MET A 129 -15.50 2.93 -2.15
C MET A 129 -16.88 2.70 -2.80
N VAL A 130 -17.00 1.68 -3.66
CA VAL A 130 -18.29 1.28 -4.24
C VAL A 130 -19.25 0.81 -3.14
N ILE A 131 -18.77 -0.01 -2.21
CA ILE A 131 -19.56 -0.49 -1.07
C ILE A 131 -20.02 0.69 -0.22
N MET A 132 -19.15 1.65 0.11
CA MET A 132 -19.52 2.85 0.87
C MET A 132 -20.57 3.69 0.13
N ARG A 133 -20.47 3.81 -1.20
CA ARG A 133 -21.48 4.51 -1.99
C ARG A 133 -22.83 3.77 -2.00
N MET A 134 -22.80 2.44 -2.02
CA MET A 134 -24.01 1.61 -1.91
C MET A 134 -24.65 1.72 -0.53
N LEU A 135 -23.86 1.71 0.54
CA LEU A 135 -24.32 1.95 1.91
C LEU A 135 -25.00 3.31 2.02
N TYR A 136 -24.38 4.38 1.49
CA TYR A 136 -24.98 5.71 1.45
C TYR A 136 -26.38 5.68 0.82
N LYS A 137 -26.47 5.10 -0.38
CA LYS A 137 -27.71 5.05 -1.16
C LYS A 137 -28.78 4.14 -0.55
N ARG A 138 -28.42 3.06 0.15
CA ARG A 138 -29.41 2.10 0.69
C ARG A 138 -29.92 2.49 2.07
N ILE A 139 -29.08 3.13 2.87
CA ILE A 139 -29.37 3.42 4.28
C ILE A 139 -29.83 4.86 4.47
N PHE A 140 -29.22 5.82 3.75
CA PHE A 140 -29.48 7.24 3.96
C PHE A 140 -30.39 7.86 2.90
N SER A 141 -30.93 7.07 1.96
CA SER A 141 -31.96 7.53 1.02
C SER A 141 -33.35 7.59 1.64
N ASP A 142 -33.60 6.79 2.67
CA ASP A 142 -34.90 6.66 3.31
C ASP A 142 -34.71 6.62 4.83
N LEU A 143 -34.65 7.82 5.40
CA LEU A 143 -34.45 8.05 6.82
C LEU A 143 -35.70 7.74 7.66
N SER A 144 -36.81 7.30 7.04
CA SER A 144 -38.04 6.91 7.73
C SER A 144 -37.97 5.50 8.31
N GLN A 145 -36.97 4.71 7.89
CA GLN A 145 -36.79 3.33 8.36
C GLN A 145 -36.29 3.28 9.81
N SER A 146 -36.61 2.22 10.52
CA SER A 146 -36.04 1.96 11.84
C SER A 146 -34.54 1.62 11.74
N ASP A 147 -33.78 1.96 12.78
CA ASP A 147 -32.35 1.63 12.89
C ASP A 147 -32.11 0.10 12.71
N GLU A 148 -33.03 -0.74 13.18
CA GLU A 148 -32.96 -2.20 13.02
C GLU A 148 -33.05 -2.64 11.54
N SER A 149 -33.96 -2.05 10.77
CA SER A 149 -34.06 -2.30 9.32
C SER A 149 -32.80 -1.86 8.59
N MET A 150 -32.24 -0.69 8.96
CA MET A 150 -30.99 -0.19 8.39
C MET A 150 -29.80 -1.12 8.68
N MET A 151 -29.71 -1.66 9.89
CA MET A 151 -28.67 -2.62 10.28
C MET A 151 -28.77 -3.92 9.47
N ILE A 152 -29.96 -4.50 9.33
CA ILE A 152 -30.14 -5.76 8.58
C ILE A 152 -29.73 -5.57 7.11
N LYS A 153 -30.14 -4.47 6.48
CA LYS A 153 -29.79 -4.15 5.08
C LYS A 153 -28.30 -3.83 4.90
N GLY A 154 -27.68 -3.20 5.90
CA GLY A 154 -26.29 -2.74 5.87
C GLY A 154 -25.26 -3.78 6.29
N LYS A 155 -25.63 -4.79 7.08
CA LYS A 155 -24.71 -5.72 7.75
C LYS A 155 -23.70 -6.36 6.79
N ASN A 156 -24.19 -6.97 5.70
CA ASN A 156 -23.31 -7.66 4.74
C ASN A 156 -22.36 -6.67 4.04
N LEU A 157 -22.86 -5.51 3.64
CA LEU A 157 -22.04 -4.48 3.00
C LEU A 157 -20.98 -3.93 3.97
N ALA A 158 -21.34 -3.70 5.23
CA ALA A 158 -20.41 -3.26 6.27
C ALA A 158 -19.30 -4.27 6.53
N THR A 159 -19.62 -5.57 6.56
CA THR A 159 -18.60 -6.63 6.69
C THR A 159 -17.61 -6.61 5.53
N TRP A 160 -18.11 -6.57 4.28
CA TRP A 160 -17.24 -6.55 3.10
C TRP A 160 -16.41 -5.27 3.00
N SER A 161 -16.97 -4.12 3.40
CA SER A 161 -16.24 -2.85 3.49
C SER A 161 -15.04 -2.98 4.43
N LEU A 162 -15.25 -3.45 5.66
CA LEU A 162 -14.18 -3.63 6.64
C LEU A 162 -13.10 -4.60 6.15
N VAL A 163 -13.50 -5.73 5.56
CA VAL A 163 -12.55 -6.70 4.99
C VAL A 163 -11.72 -6.05 3.88
N CYS A 164 -12.33 -5.28 2.98
CA CYS A 164 -11.62 -4.60 1.91
C CYS A 164 -10.65 -3.55 2.44
N TRP A 165 -11.04 -2.76 3.44
CA TRP A 165 -10.17 -1.76 4.05
C TRP A 165 -8.97 -2.39 4.77
N VAL A 166 -9.19 -3.43 5.57
CA VAL A 166 -8.12 -4.16 6.25
C VAL A 166 -7.17 -4.78 5.22
N ALA A 167 -7.70 -5.44 4.18
CA ALA A 167 -6.88 -6.02 3.12
C ALA A 167 -6.07 -4.95 2.37
N ALA A 168 -6.66 -3.79 2.05
CA ALA A 168 -5.97 -2.69 1.38
C ALA A 168 -4.85 -2.07 2.24
N MET A 169 -5.07 -1.94 3.57
CA MET A 169 -4.04 -1.48 4.51
C MET A 169 -2.88 -2.47 4.61
N THR A 170 -3.19 -3.76 4.73
CA THR A 170 -2.20 -4.84 4.76
C THR A 170 -1.39 -4.88 3.46
N ALA A 171 -2.05 -4.80 2.30
CA ALA A 171 -1.40 -4.72 1.00
C ALA A 171 -0.48 -3.49 0.90
N GLY A 172 -0.91 -2.35 1.45
CA GLY A 172 -0.09 -1.14 1.52
C GLY A 172 1.19 -1.32 2.34
N ARG A 173 1.15 -2.05 3.45
CA ARG A 173 2.34 -2.38 4.25
C ARG A 173 3.21 -3.43 3.56
N PHE A 174 2.59 -4.44 2.96
CA PHE A 174 3.30 -5.48 2.21
C PHE A 174 4.04 -4.91 0.99
N LEU A 175 3.51 -3.87 0.35
CA LEU A 175 4.16 -3.15 -0.74
C LEU A 175 5.53 -2.57 -0.34
N ALA A 176 5.68 -2.11 0.91
CA ALA A 176 6.95 -1.59 1.41
C ALA A 176 8.02 -2.70 1.53
N TYR A 177 7.62 -3.91 1.92
CA TYR A 177 8.52 -5.04 2.10
C TYR A 177 8.88 -5.74 0.79
N THR A 178 7.90 -5.92 -0.10
CA THR A 178 8.14 -6.57 -1.40
C THR A 178 9.15 -5.82 -2.25
N PHE A 179 9.20 -4.48 -2.19
CA PHE A 179 10.24 -3.72 -2.86
C PHE A 179 11.64 -3.98 -2.26
N ASN A 180 11.79 -3.84 -0.93
CA ASN A 180 13.08 -3.98 -0.24
C ASN A 180 13.65 -5.41 -0.33
N TYR A 181 12.80 -6.44 -0.34
CA TYR A 181 13.25 -7.83 -0.25
C TYR A 181 13.17 -8.61 -1.57
N LEU A 182 12.34 -8.22 -2.54
CA LEU A 182 12.16 -8.99 -3.79
C LEU A 182 12.73 -8.31 -5.04
N MET A 183 12.81 -6.97 -5.08
CA MET A 183 13.17 -6.23 -6.29
C MET A 183 14.55 -5.58 -6.24
N TYR A 184 15.03 -5.19 -5.04
CA TYR A 184 16.36 -4.61 -4.84
C TYR A 184 16.94 -5.10 -3.52
N PRO A 185 17.64 -6.25 -3.49
CA PRO A 185 18.38 -6.66 -2.31
C PRO A 185 19.46 -5.60 -2.05
N GLU A 186 19.42 -4.95 -0.89
CA GLU A 186 20.47 -4.03 -0.47
C GLU A 186 21.83 -4.76 -0.51
N PRO A 187 22.89 -4.20 -1.15
CA PRO A 187 24.23 -4.81 -1.15
C PRO A 187 24.76 -5.12 0.25
N GLY A 188 24.30 -4.36 1.25
CA GLY A 188 24.60 -4.55 2.67
C GLY A 188 23.95 -5.78 3.30
N GLU A 189 22.78 -6.22 2.82
CA GLU A 189 22.14 -7.45 3.32
C GLU A 189 22.78 -8.69 2.70
N ALA A 190 23.21 -8.63 1.42
CA ALA A 190 24.06 -9.68 0.87
C ALA A 190 25.34 -9.82 1.70
N ALA A 191 25.99 -8.71 2.07
CA ALA A 191 27.15 -8.73 2.96
C ALA A 191 26.84 -9.23 4.38
N PHE A 192 25.68 -8.86 4.95
CA PHE A 192 25.22 -9.36 6.25
C PHE A 192 24.97 -10.87 6.21
N LEU A 193 24.20 -11.37 5.24
CA LEU A 193 23.89 -12.79 5.08
C LEU A 193 25.15 -13.61 4.75
N HIS A 194 26.07 -13.05 3.96
CA HIS A 194 27.38 -13.64 3.69
C HIS A 194 28.28 -13.69 4.93
N SER A 195 28.11 -12.77 5.91
CA SER A 195 28.79 -12.82 7.21
C SER A 195 28.28 -13.94 8.12
N PHE A 196 27.04 -14.41 7.93
CA PHE A 196 26.48 -15.57 8.64
C PHE A 196 26.79 -16.91 7.94
N GLN A 197 27.32 -16.90 6.72
CA GLN A 197 27.67 -18.12 5.98
C GLN A 197 28.58 -19.09 6.78
N PRO A 198 29.62 -18.64 7.52
CA PRO A 198 30.43 -19.54 8.34
C PRO A 198 29.64 -20.18 9.49
N TYR A 199 28.67 -19.44 10.04
CA TYR A 199 27.82 -19.89 11.14
C TYR A 199 26.72 -20.85 10.66
N LEU A 200 26.19 -20.65 9.46
CA LEU A 200 25.25 -21.59 8.85
C LEU A 200 25.96 -22.89 8.47
N LYS A 201 27.20 -22.86 7.98
CA LYS A 201 27.96 -24.10 7.75
C LYS A 201 28.28 -24.86 9.04
N SER A 202 28.37 -24.19 10.18
CA SER A 202 28.68 -24.86 11.46
C SER A 202 27.52 -25.68 12.03
N ILE A 203 26.28 -25.41 11.61
CA ILE A 203 25.08 -26.17 12.02
C ILE A 203 24.73 -27.34 11.07
N GLY A 204 25.64 -27.70 10.15
CA GLY A 204 25.55 -28.89 9.31
C GLY A 204 24.37 -28.88 8.33
N ALA A 205 23.67 -30.00 8.19
CA ALA A 205 22.65 -30.21 7.15
C ALA A 205 21.51 -29.17 7.15
N ALA A 206 21.16 -28.63 8.33
CA ALA A 206 20.15 -27.58 8.44
C ALA A 206 20.63 -26.26 7.83
N GLY A 207 21.91 -25.92 8.02
CA GLY A 207 22.52 -24.75 7.42
C GLY A 207 22.73 -24.88 5.92
N ASP A 208 23.12 -26.07 5.45
CA ASP A 208 23.26 -26.35 4.02
C ASP A 208 21.93 -26.20 3.26
N HIS A 209 20.82 -26.62 3.87
CA HIS A 209 19.48 -26.41 3.31
C HIS A 209 19.14 -24.92 3.21
N ILE A 210 19.44 -24.14 4.26
CA ILE A 210 19.21 -22.69 4.26
C ILE A 210 20.06 -22.01 3.17
N LEU A 211 21.33 -22.38 3.04
CA LEU A 211 22.22 -21.83 2.00
C LEU A 211 21.74 -22.13 0.57
N ARG A 212 21.16 -23.31 0.32
CA ARG A 212 20.54 -23.66 -0.97
C ARG A 212 19.28 -22.85 -1.27
N VAL A 213 18.41 -22.68 -0.28
CA VAL A 213 17.20 -21.84 -0.42
C VAL A 213 17.58 -20.37 -0.70
N MET A 214 18.71 -19.92 -0.17
CA MET A 214 19.23 -18.57 -0.35
C MET A 214 20.11 -18.39 -1.60
N GLY A 215 20.36 -19.46 -2.38
CA GLY A 215 21.10 -19.40 -3.64
C GLY A 215 22.62 -19.28 -3.52
N TYR A 216 23.22 -19.63 -2.37
CA TYR A 216 24.67 -19.60 -2.14
C TYR A 216 25.38 -20.93 -2.45
N LEU A 217 24.63 -22.02 -2.61
CA LEU A 217 25.07 -23.36 -3.01
C LEU A 217 24.15 -23.89 -4.10
#